data_AF-A0A4R9EKU5-F1
#
_entry.id   AF-A0A4R9EKU5-F1
#
_cell.length_a   1.000
_cell.length_b   1.000
_cell.length_c   1.000
_cell.angle_alpha   90.00
_cell.angle_beta   90.00
_cell.angle_gamma   90.00
#
_symmetry.space_group_name_H-M   'P 1'
#
loop_
_entity.id
_entity.type
_entity.pdbx_description
1 polymer ?
#
loop_
_entity_poly.entity_id
_entity_poly.type
_entity_poly.pdbx_seq_one_letter_code
_entity_poly.pdbx_strand_id
1 'polypeptide(L)'
;MTTRILPAVGDLDAGRALSTLIGQLPDAEPALPVADSTALLDHLARLAAESLDELPEVVLIHERIGPVPALDLIRDLVLRFPAVGVVLITADTSPGLLTAAMDSGARGIIGFPLAYDALAERVHAAAAWSAGMRRHLGSTGMELYTGGPGETPGGGQVVAVSGAKGGVGTTLTTVQLALAARASGRTVALLDLDLQSGDVASYLDVQFRRSIADLAAITDINPRVLQDAVYTHETGIGLLLAPADGERGEEITDRVARQTIGALRSRYDVVLVDCGTYVTTATAAAIELADQALLLLTPDVVAVRAAKRMVRLWDRLQIRKAEETLTVVNRNGKGAEIQPSLVERVTGTRVARTTVPAAFKELQGAVDAGRMQDLDSKSTVKQSLWALAGELGLVDTESAAGAGKRGGLTLRKRTGGDRGAVTLEFAGMFPLILAVMGILWQCALYGYTFSLAGNAADEAARAATAAYAAGEGAEAACAAAAREHLPSAWQGAAVSCTDEGTVWKAHVDAKVPLFFPGVDTGWEVNGEA
;
A
#
# COMPACT_ATOMS: atom_id res chain seq x y z
N MET A 1 -7.81 29.78 19.22
CA MET A 1 -6.92 30.51 18.30
C MET A 1 -7.35 31.95 18.38
N THR A 2 -6.44 32.86 18.72
CA THR A 2 -6.75 34.29 18.73
C THR A 2 -6.93 34.78 17.29
N THR A 3 -7.97 35.58 17.05
CA THR A 3 -8.27 36.17 15.74
C THR A 3 -7.85 37.63 15.76
N ARG A 4 -6.78 37.98 15.06
CA ARG A 4 -6.36 39.38 14.88
C ARG A 4 -7.23 40.04 13.84
N ILE A 5 -7.87 41.12 14.26
CA ILE A 5 -8.85 41.84 13.45
C ILE A 5 -8.34 43.26 13.27
N LEU A 6 -8.15 43.66 12.01
CA LEU A 6 -7.69 44.99 11.64
C LEU A 6 -8.85 45.83 11.08
N PRO A 7 -9.31 46.85 11.82
CA PRO A 7 -10.32 47.79 11.32
C PRO A 7 -9.68 48.80 10.37
N ALA A 8 -10.27 49.00 9.20
CA ALA A 8 -9.88 50.03 8.23
C ALA A 8 -11.08 50.95 7.99
N VAL A 9 -11.07 52.10 8.67
CA VAL A 9 -12.24 52.98 8.80
C VAL A 9 -11.80 54.44 8.70
N GLY A 10 -12.26 55.15 7.67
CA GLY A 10 -12.00 56.58 7.51
C GLY A 10 -12.85 57.51 8.39
N ASP A 11 -13.86 56.96 9.06
CA ASP A 11 -14.75 57.69 9.98
C ASP A 11 -14.40 57.37 11.45
N LEU A 12 -14.04 58.39 12.22
CA LEU A 12 -13.58 58.24 13.60
C LEU A 12 -14.66 57.65 14.53
N ASP A 13 -15.93 58.00 14.32
CA ASP A 13 -17.02 57.52 15.17
C ASP A 13 -17.35 56.06 14.87
N ALA A 14 -17.37 55.68 13.59
CA ALA A 14 -17.49 54.29 13.18
C ALA A 14 -16.30 53.44 13.67
N GLY A 15 -15.08 54.00 13.64
CA GLY A 15 -13.88 53.33 14.15
C GLY A 15 -13.94 53.04 15.66
N ARG A 16 -14.46 53.98 16.45
CA ARG A 16 -14.68 53.79 17.91
C ARG A 16 -15.73 52.73 18.20
N ALA A 17 -16.87 52.79 17.50
CA ALA A 17 -17.94 51.80 17.65
C ALA A 17 -17.43 50.39 17.30
N LEU A 18 -16.69 50.27 16.20
CA LEU A 18 -16.14 49.00 15.73
C LEU A 18 -15.08 48.44 16.70
N SER A 19 -14.17 49.28 17.18
CA SER A 19 -13.15 48.86 18.17
C SER A 19 -13.79 48.36 19.46
N THR A 20 -14.86 49.03 19.91
CA THR A 20 -15.61 48.63 21.11
C THR A 20 -16.27 47.26 20.92
N LEU A 21 -16.92 47.02 19.78
CA LEU A 21 -17.59 45.76 19.49
C LEU A 21 -16.61 44.61 19.27
N ILE A 22 -15.49 44.84 18.58
CA ILE A 22 -14.44 43.82 18.40
C ILE A 22 -13.85 43.40 19.75
N GLY A 23 -13.61 44.35 20.66
CA GLY A 23 -13.10 44.05 22.00
C GLY A 23 -14.05 43.22 22.87
N GLN A 24 -15.32 43.08 22.47
CA GLN A 24 -16.30 42.21 23.13
C GLN A 24 -16.34 40.80 22.55
N LEU A 25 -15.74 40.57 21.37
CA LEU A 25 -15.73 39.26 20.73
C LEU A 25 -14.82 38.28 21.49
N PRO A 26 -15.24 37.01 21.67
CA PRO A 26 -14.39 35.99 22.27
C PRO A 26 -13.21 35.68 21.36
N ASP A 27 -12.03 35.49 21.95
CA ASP A 27 -10.79 35.15 21.25
C ASP A 27 -10.37 36.16 20.17
N ALA A 28 -10.83 37.42 20.24
CA ALA A 28 -10.44 38.49 19.33
C ALA A 28 -9.25 39.29 19.87
N GLU A 29 -8.31 39.60 18.98
CA GLU A 29 -7.20 40.52 19.24
C GLU A 29 -7.36 41.75 18.34
N PRO A 30 -8.01 42.83 18.82
CA PRO A 30 -8.24 44.03 18.02
C PRO A 30 -6.93 44.77 17.77
N ALA A 31 -6.59 44.95 16.49
CA ALA A 31 -5.51 45.85 16.09
C ALA A 31 -5.99 47.31 16.07
N LEU A 32 -5.04 48.24 16.09
CA LEU A 32 -5.34 49.67 16.00
C LEU A 32 -6.00 49.99 14.65
N PRO A 33 -7.14 50.71 14.64
CA PRO A 33 -7.81 51.10 13.39
C PRO A 33 -6.90 51.93 12.47
N VAL A 34 -6.96 51.63 11.18
CA VAL A 34 -6.27 52.37 10.13
C VAL A 34 -7.25 53.33 9.45
N ALA A 35 -6.83 54.58 9.29
CA ALA A 35 -7.71 55.68 8.86
C ALA A 35 -7.91 55.78 7.35
N ASP A 36 -6.99 55.23 6.53
CA ASP A 36 -7.04 55.38 5.08
C ASP A 36 -6.52 54.15 4.34
N SER A 37 -6.88 54.05 3.05
CA SER A 37 -6.59 52.90 2.20
C SER A 37 -5.09 52.72 1.93
N THR A 38 -4.32 53.81 1.89
CA THR A 38 -2.88 53.77 1.60
C THR A 38 -2.12 53.24 2.81
N ALA A 39 -2.41 53.78 4.00
CA ALA A 39 -1.86 53.32 5.25
C ALA A 39 -2.18 51.84 5.52
N LEU A 40 -3.35 51.37 5.11
CA LEU A 40 -3.74 49.96 5.25
C LEU A 40 -2.84 49.05 4.41
N LEU A 41 -2.68 49.37 3.12
CA LEU A 41 -1.85 48.58 2.21
C LEU A 41 -0.38 48.57 2.64
N ASP A 42 0.15 49.73 3.04
CA ASP A 42 1.53 49.84 3.53
C ASP A 42 1.73 49.05 4.84
N HIS A 43 0.75 49.09 5.75
CA HIS A 43 0.78 48.33 6.99
C HIS A 43 0.82 46.82 6.73
N LEU A 44 -0.07 46.31 5.88
CA LEU A 44 -0.11 44.89 5.53
C LEU A 44 1.11 44.44 4.73
N ALA A 45 1.63 45.27 3.83
CA ALA A 45 2.85 44.99 3.08
C ALA A 45 4.06 44.80 4.00
N ARG A 46 4.17 45.64 5.04
CA ARG A 46 5.22 45.52 6.05
C ARG A 46 5.09 44.23 6.87
N LEU A 47 3.88 43.89 7.32
CA LEU A 47 3.65 42.64 8.06
C LEU A 47 3.96 41.41 7.18
N ALA A 48 3.50 41.41 5.93
CA ALA A 48 3.78 40.33 4.98
C ALA A 48 5.28 40.17 4.67
N ALA A 49 6.06 41.25 4.72
CA ALA A 49 7.51 41.21 4.53
C ALA A 49 8.25 40.57 5.73
N GLU A 50 7.67 40.63 6.93
CA GLU A 50 8.21 39.98 8.13
C GLU A 50 7.85 38.49 8.17
N SER A 51 6.55 38.15 8.08
CA SER A 51 6.06 36.78 7.96
C SER A 51 4.58 36.75 7.55
N LEU A 52 4.16 35.69 6.86
CA LEU A 52 2.73 35.44 6.61
C LEU A 52 1.93 35.24 7.90
N ASP A 53 2.58 34.78 8.97
CA ASP A 53 1.97 34.61 10.28
C ASP A 53 1.74 35.94 10.99
N GLU A 54 2.36 37.05 10.56
CA GLU A 54 2.15 38.38 11.17
C GLU A 54 0.93 39.12 10.58
N LEU A 55 0.41 38.65 9.44
CA LEU A 55 -0.80 39.24 8.85
C LEU A 55 -2.01 39.04 9.78
N PRO A 56 -3.00 39.97 9.77
CA PRO A 56 -4.25 39.78 10.49
C PRO A 56 -5.13 38.73 9.80
N GLU A 57 -5.88 37.95 10.57
CA GLU A 57 -6.82 36.98 10.02
C GLU A 57 -7.95 37.70 9.27
N VAL A 58 -8.45 38.82 9.81
CA VAL A 58 -9.57 39.56 9.24
C VAL A 58 -9.26 41.05 9.11
N VAL A 59 -9.59 41.63 7.95
CA VAL A 59 -9.62 43.08 7.73
C VAL A 59 -11.05 43.52 7.51
N LEU A 60 -11.50 44.49 8.31
CA LEU A 60 -12.84 45.08 8.21
C LEU A 60 -12.75 46.43 7.52
N ILE A 61 -13.38 46.58 6.36
CA ILE A 61 -13.28 47.80 5.54
C ILE A 61 -14.59 48.55 5.58
N HIS A 62 -14.56 49.80 6.00
CA HIS A 62 -15.73 50.67 5.95
C HIS A 62 -15.90 51.29 4.56
N GLU A 63 -17.14 51.39 4.06
CA GLU A 63 -17.45 51.91 2.71
C GLU A 63 -16.91 53.32 2.43
N ARG A 64 -16.74 54.12 3.50
CA ARG A 64 -16.23 55.50 3.44
C ARG A 64 -14.70 55.61 3.52
N ILE A 65 -13.97 54.50 3.47
CA ILE A 65 -12.51 54.54 3.38
C ILE A 65 -12.08 55.21 2.06
N GLY A 66 -10.97 55.95 2.11
CA GLY A 66 -10.37 56.58 0.94
C GLY A 66 -8.85 56.68 1.11
N PRO A 67 -8.10 57.18 0.12
CA PRO A 67 -8.57 57.75 -1.15
C PRO A 67 -9.05 56.71 -2.18
N VAL A 68 -8.71 55.43 -2.04
CA VAL A 68 -9.17 54.37 -2.94
C VAL A 68 -10.58 53.92 -2.53
N PRO A 69 -11.55 53.81 -3.46
CA PRO A 69 -12.88 53.31 -3.15
C PRO A 69 -12.85 51.91 -2.53
N ALA A 70 -13.76 51.63 -1.59
CA ALA A 70 -13.73 50.40 -0.80
C ALA A 70 -13.72 49.11 -1.64
N LEU A 71 -14.50 49.03 -2.72
CA LEU A 71 -14.53 47.84 -3.59
C LEU A 71 -13.22 47.61 -4.35
N ASP A 72 -12.61 48.69 -4.86
CA ASP A 72 -11.31 48.63 -5.53
C ASP A 72 -10.20 48.24 -4.54
N LEU A 73 -10.28 48.78 -3.32
CA LEU A 73 -9.37 48.41 -2.23
C LEU A 73 -9.50 46.94 -1.84
N ILE A 74 -10.72 46.41 -1.73
CA ILE A 74 -10.96 44.98 -1.47
C ILE A 74 -10.29 44.13 -2.55
N ARG A 75 -10.48 44.49 -3.82
CA ARG A 75 -9.87 43.77 -4.95
C ARG A 75 -8.34 43.77 -4.87
N ASP A 76 -7.74 44.93 -4.57
CA ASP A 76 -6.29 45.07 -4.45
C ASP A 76 -5.74 44.25 -3.27
N LEU A 77 -6.43 44.29 -2.12
CA LEU A 77 -6.06 43.52 -0.93
C LEU A 77 -6.11 42.01 -1.15
N VAL A 78 -7.18 41.50 -1.76
CA VAL A 78 -7.33 40.06 -2.00
C VAL A 78 -6.28 39.54 -2.97
N LEU A 79 -5.86 40.35 -3.95
CA LEU A 79 -4.80 40.00 -4.89
C LEU A 79 -3.41 40.00 -4.24
N ARG A 80 -3.12 40.96 -3.36
CA ARG A 80 -1.79 41.10 -2.72
C ARG A 80 -1.62 40.25 -1.46
N PHE A 81 -2.70 40.03 -0.70
CA PHE A 81 -2.71 39.35 0.59
C PHE A 81 -3.79 38.27 0.64
N PRO A 82 -3.66 37.19 -0.16
CA PRO A 82 -4.71 36.17 -0.28
C PRO A 82 -4.99 35.41 1.04
N ALA A 83 -4.08 35.46 2.01
CA ALA A 83 -4.24 34.88 3.35
C ALA A 83 -5.15 35.69 4.30
N VAL A 84 -5.63 36.87 3.89
CA VAL A 84 -6.40 37.80 4.73
C VAL A 84 -7.86 37.81 4.33
N GLY A 85 -8.76 37.61 5.30
CA GLY A 85 -10.20 37.59 5.07
C GLY A 85 -10.74 39.01 5.10
N VAL A 86 -11.34 39.48 4.01
CA VAL A 86 -11.82 40.87 3.92
C VAL A 86 -13.34 40.93 4.07
N VAL A 87 -13.85 41.79 4.95
CA VAL A 87 -15.30 41.99 5.17
C VAL A 87 -15.63 43.47 4.99
N LEU A 88 -16.65 43.77 4.19
CA LEU A 88 -17.13 45.13 3.93
C LEU A 88 -18.16 45.56 4.99
N ILE A 89 -18.04 46.77 5.50
CA ILE A 89 -19.03 47.43 6.36
C ILE A 89 -19.67 48.56 5.57
N THR A 90 -20.99 48.54 5.42
CA THR A 90 -21.73 49.50 4.58
C THR A 90 -23.14 49.71 5.12
N ALA A 91 -23.68 50.92 4.92
CA ALA A 91 -25.09 51.21 5.16
C ALA A 91 -26.01 50.67 4.06
N ASP A 92 -25.48 50.38 2.86
CA ASP A 92 -26.24 49.83 1.74
C ASP A 92 -26.16 48.29 1.72
N THR A 93 -27.26 47.63 2.06
CA THR A 93 -27.35 46.15 1.98
C THR A 93 -28.13 45.68 0.75
N SER A 94 -28.12 46.46 -0.33
CA SER A 94 -28.80 46.08 -1.57
C SER A 94 -28.18 44.82 -2.20
N PRO A 95 -28.96 44.01 -2.92
CA PRO A 95 -28.44 42.84 -3.63
C PRO A 95 -27.33 43.20 -4.64
N GLY A 96 -27.40 44.40 -5.24
CA GLY A 96 -26.39 44.87 -6.18
C GLY A 96 -25.03 45.09 -5.53
N LEU A 97 -25.00 45.75 -4.36
CA LEU A 97 -23.74 45.94 -3.64
C LEU A 97 -23.20 44.61 -3.07
N LEU A 98 -24.10 43.70 -2.67
CA LEU A 98 -23.71 42.36 -2.24
C LEU A 98 -22.92 41.63 -3.33
N THR A 99 -23.47 41.55 -4.53
CA THR A 99 -22.80 40.92 -5.68
C THR A 99 -21.48 41.62 -5.99
N ALA A 100 -21.46 42.96 -6.06
CA ALA A 100 -20.27 43.72 -6.38
C ALA A 100 -19.12 43.55 -5.35
N ALA A 101 -19.45 43.41 -4.06
CA ALA A 101 -18.46 43.14 -3.01
C ALA A 101 -17.91 41.73 -3.10
N MET A 102 -18.77 40.72 -3.35
CA MET A 102 -18.34 39.33 -3.53
C MET A 102 -17.45 39.18 -4.79
N ASP A 103 -17.83 39.82 -5.90
CA ASP A 103 -17.06 39.84 -7.15
C ASP A 103 -15.69 40.51 -6.96
N SER A 104 -15.59 41.47 -6.04
CA SER A 104 -14.33 42.13 -5.68
C SER A 104 -13.49 41.30 -4.69
N GLY A 105 -14.03 40.20 -4.15
CA GLY A 105 -13.31 39.26 -3.30
C GLY A 105 -13.63 39.35 -1.79
N ALA A 106 -14.60 40.17 -1.39
CA ALA A 106 -15.03 40.23 0.01
C ALA A 106 -15.64 38.88 0.44
N ARG A 107 -15.41 38.49 1.68
CA ARG A 107 -15.92 37.25 2.29
C ARG A 107 -17.23 37.44 3.03
N GLY A 108 -17.62 38.70 3.25
CA GLY A 108 -18.91 39.04 3.83
C GLY A 108 -19.17 40.54 3.80
N ILE A 109 -20.40 40.88 4.16
CA ILE A 109 -20.83 42.25 4.37
C ILE A 109 -21.49 42.33 5.74
N ILE A 110 -21.27 43.44 6.44
CA ILE A 110 -21.93 43.81 7.67
C ILE A 110 -22.65 45.14 7.46
N GLY A 111 -23.93 45.19 7.81
CA GLY A 111 -24.71 46.42 7.75
C GLY A 111 -24.26 47.43 8.81
N PHE A 112 -24.31 48.72 8.47
CA PHE A 112 -24.17 49.82 9.41
C PHE A 112 -25.54 50.48 9.67
N PRO A 113 -26.00 50.65 10.93
CA PRO A 113 -25.26 50.47 12.19
C PRO A 113 -24.96 49.01 12.54
N LEU A 114 -23.81 48.79 13.17
CA LEU A 114 -23.27 47.46 13.49
C LEU A 114 -24.11 46.74 14.56
N ALA A 115 -24.51 45.50 14.27
CA ALA A 115 -25.05 44.57 15.26
C ALA A 115 -23.96 43.59 15.71
N TYR A 116 -23.89 43.30 17.01
CA TYR A 116 -22.87 42.42 17.58
C TYR A 116 -22.89 41.02 16.94
N ASP A 117 -24.07 40.39 16.85
CA ASP A 117 -24.20 39.02 16.32
C ASP A 117 -23.76 38.95 14.85
N ALA A 118 -24.16 39.93 14.03
CA ALA A 118 -23.76 40.00 12.63
C ALA A 118 -22.26 40.21 12.45
N LEU A 119 -21.63 41.02 13.31
CA LEU A 119 -20.18 41.20 13.33
C LEU A 119 -19.46 39.89 13.72
N ALA A 120 -19.91 39.25 14.81
CA ALA A 120 -19.33 38.01 15.32
C ALA A 120 -19.37 36.90 14.27
N GLU A 121 -20.54 36.65 13.66
CA GLU A 121 -20.69 35.62 12.63
C GLU A 121 -19.78 35.85 11.43
N ARG A 122 -19.72 37.10 10.94
CA ARG A 122 -18.93 37.43 9.74
C ARG A 122 -17.43 37.41 10.00
N VAL A 123 -16.99 37.86 11.18
CA VAL A 123 -15.59 37.78 11.59
C VAL A 123 -15.17 36.32 11.76
N HIS A 124 -15.96 35.48 12.44
CA HIS A 124 -15.62 34.06 12.59
C HIS A 124 -15.56 33.32 11.25
N ALA A 125 -16.51 33.59 10.34
CA ALA A 125 -16.49 32.99 9.01
C ALA A 125 -15.25 33.42 8.19
N ALA A 126 -14.89 34.71 8.23
CA ALA A 126 -13.72 35.23 7.55
C ALA A 126 -12.41 34.68 8.17
N ALA A 127 -12.32 34.61 9.49
CA ALA A 127 -11.15 34.08 10.20
C ALA A 127 -10.91 32.59 9.92
N ALA A 128 -11.98 31.79 9.91
CA ALA A 128 -11.90 30.36 9.58
C ALA A 128 -11.39 30.14 8.15
N TRP A 129 -11.84 30.98 7.20
CA TRP A 129 -11.35 30.96 5.83
C TRP A 129 -9.87 31.32 5.75
N SER A 130 -9.44 32.38 6.43
CA SER A 130 -8.04 32.82 6.47
C SER A 130 -7.10 31.79 7.08
N ALA A 131 -7.50 31.16 8.18
CA ALA A 131 -6.74 30.07 8.77
C ALA A 131 -6.60 28.86 7.81
N GLY A 132 -7.67 28.56 7.05
CA GLY A 132 -7.63 27.56 5.98
C GLY A 132 -6.66 27.94 4.87
N MET A 133 -6.73 29.18 4.39
CA MET A 133 -5.91 29.69 3.31
C MET A 133 -4.42 29.76 3.69
N ARG A 134 -4.10 30.14 4.93
CA ARG A 134 -2.71 30.14 5.42
C ARG A 134 -2.11 28.76 5.52
N ARG A 135 -2.87 27.73 5.89
CA ARG A 135 -2.36 26.35 5.81
C ARG A 135 -2.04 25.96 4.37
N HIS A 136 -2.82 26.44 3.41
CA HIS A 136 -2.59 26.16 1.99
C HIS A 136 -1.39 26.94 1.42
N LEU A 137 -1.29 28.23 1.72
CA LEU A 137 -0.19 29.10 1.27
C LEU A 137 1.12 28.87 2.05
N GLY A 138 1.04 28.48 3.31
CA GLY A 138 2.20 28.07 4.12
C GLY A 138 2.82 26.77 3.62
N SER A 139 2.06 25.91 2.93
CA SER A 139 2.60 24.72 2.28
C SER A 139 3.41 25.01 1.01
N THR A 140 3.27 26.21 0.41
CA THR A 140 4.02 26.63 -0.78
C THR A 140 5.19 27.57 -0.48
N GLY A 141 5.34 28.04 0.76
CA GLY A 141 6.41 28.94 1.19
C GLY A 141 7.34 28.31 2.21
N MET A 142 8.46 27.73 1.74
CA MET A 142 9.71 27.67 2.50
C MET A 142 9.71 26.87 3.81
N GLU A 143 9.47 25.56 3.75
CA GLU A 143 10.24 24.64 4.60
C GLU A 143 11.28 23.92 3.73
N LEU A 144 12.45 24.55 3.63
CA LEU A 144 13.69 23.88 3.28
C LEU A 144 13.88 22.67 4.20
N TYR A 145 14.02 21.49 3.58
CA TYR A 145 14.96 20.43 3.96
C TYR A 145 15.73 20.62 5.28
N THR A 146 15.06 20.49 6.43
CA THR A 146 15.69 20.30 7.74
C THR A 146 14.77 19.51 8.66
N GLY A 147 14.34 18.33 8.23
CA GLY A 147 13.70 17.33 9.09
C GLY A 147 14.34 15.98 8.85
N GLY A 148 15.06 15.46 9.84
CA GLY A 148 15.48 14.06 9.85
C GLY A 148 14.27 13.12 9.81
N PRO A 149 14.47 11.83 9.50
CA PRO A 149 13.37 10.87 9.42
C PRO A 149 12.75 10.69 10.82
N GLY A 150 11.60 11.33 11.09
CA GLY A 150 10.89 11.10 12.34
C GLY A 150 9.83 12.11 12.80
N GLU A 151 9.74 13.32 12.26
CA GLU A 151 8.74 14.30 12.76
C GLU A 151 7.95 14.93 11.61
N THR A 152 6.66 14.58 11.52
CA THR A 152 5.71 15.07 10.52
C THR A 152 5.05 16.36 11.02
N PRO A 153 5.12 17.49 10.28
CA PRO A 153 4.37 18.69 10.62
C PRO A 153 2.86 18.50 10.31
N GLY A 154 2.03 18.49 11.35
CA GLY A 154 0.63 18.95 11.32
C GLY A 154 -0.46 18.19 10.53
N GLY A 155 -0.21 17.02 9.93
CA GLY A 155 -1.25 16.26 9.22
C GLY A 155 -0.93 14.77 9.04
N GLY A 156 -1.88 14.00 8.49
CA GLY A 156 -1.69 12.58 8.19
C GLY A 156 -0.52 12.30 7.25
N GLN A 157 0.02 11.08 7.30
CA GLN A 157 1.10 10.63 6.43
C GLN A 157 0.53 10.17 5.08
N VAL A 158 1.05 10.71 3.98
CA VAL A 158 0.67 10.35 2.61
C VAL A 158 1.72 9.42 2.01
N VAL A 159 1.30 8.24 1.54
CA VAL A 159 2.16 7.28 0.86
C VAL A 159 1.60 6.98 -0.53
N ALA A 160 2.34 7.39 -1.57
CA ALA A 160 1.98 7.11 -2.95
C ALA A 160 2.69 5.85 -3.44
N VAL A 161 1.95 4.96 -4.12
CA VAL A 161 2.45 3.68 -4.60
C VAL A 161 2.29 3.63 -6.11
N SER A 162 3.40 3.53 -6.84
CA SER A 162 3.43 3.46 -8.30
C SER A 162 4.16 2.23 -8.80
N GLY A 163 3.66 1.59 -9.85
CA GLY A 163 4.26 0.44 -10.50
C GLY A 163 5.17 0.83 -11.65
N ALA A 164 6.34 0.19 -11.73
CA ALA A 164 7.23 0.33 -12.88
C ALA A 164 6.64 -0.24 -14.18
N LYS A 165 5.69 -1.18 -14.08
CA LYS A 165 5.01 -1.85 -15.19
C LYS A 165 3.66 -2.39 -14.71
N GLY A 166 2.69 -2.53 -15.61
CA GLY A 166 1.43 -3.19 -15.32
C GLY A 166 1.62 -4.63 -14.81
N GLY A 167 0.86 -5.02 -13.79
CA GLY A 167 0.88 -6.36 -13.21
C GLY A 167 2.00 -6.63 -12.19
N VAL A 168 2.77 -5.61 -11.77
CA VAL A 168 3.79 -5.76 -10.71
C VAL A 168 3.19 -5.85 -9.30
N GLY A 169 1.88 -5.64 -9.14
CA GLY A 169 1.17 -5.76 -7.87
C GLY A 169 1.06 -4.46 -7.06
N THR A 170 0.97 -3.31 -7.74
CA THR A 170 0.75 -1.98 -7.13
C THR A 170 -0.47 -1.97 -6.24
N THR A 171 -1.66 -2.20 -6.80
CA THR A 171 -2.94 -2.21 -6.08
C THR A 171 -2.95 -3.17 -4.89
N LEU A 172 -2.49 -4.42 -5.10
CA LEU A 172 -2.41 -5.40 -4.02
C LEU A 172 -1.55 -4.92 -2.85
N THR A 173 -0.39 -4.33 -3.16
CA THR A 173 0.51 -3.79 -2.14
C THR A 173 -0.14 -2.62 -1.42
N THR A 174 -0.74 -1.67 -2.15
CA THR A 174 -1.45 -0.52 -1.57
C THR A 174 -2.55 -0.96 -0.61
N VAL A 175 -3.38 -1.93 -1.03
CA VAL A 175 -4.45 -2.50 -0.20
C VAL A 175 -3.90 -3.15 1.07
N GLN A 176 -2.84 -3.97 0.97
CA GLN A 176 -2.26 -4.63 2.14
C GLN A 176 -1.56 -3.66 3.10
N LEU A 177 -0.90 -2.61 2.59
CA LEU A 177 -0.35 -1.54 3.42
C LEU A 177 -1.46 -0.80 4.18
N ALA A 178 -2.58 -0.50 3.52
CA ALA A 178 -3.74 0.12 4.15
C ALA A 178 -4.36 -0.77 5.24
N LEU A 179 -4.48 -2.08 4.98
CA LEU A 179 -4.96 -3.06 5.96
C LEU A 179 -4.01 -3.18 7.17
N ALA A 180 -2.69 -3.20 6.93
CA ALA A 180 -1.70 -3.24 8.00
C ALA A 180 -1.75 -1.97 8.89
N ALA A 181 -1.82 -0.80 8.27
CA ALA A 181 -1.98 0.48 8.97
C ALA A 181 -3.31 0.54 9.75
N ARG A 182 -4.39 -0.01 9.18
CA ARG A 182 -5.68 -0.05 9.88
C ARG A 182 -5.64 -0.99 11.08
N ALA A 183 -5.01 -2.15 10.93
CA ALA A 183 -4.84 -3.13 12.01
C ALA A 183 -3.95 -2.61 13.15
N SER A 184 -3.10 -1.62 12.91
CA SER A 184 -2.29 -0.96 13.95
C SER A 184 -3.07 0.07 14.77
N GLY A 185 -4.33 0.35 14.41
CA GLY A 185 -5.22 1.28 15.10
C GLY A 185 -5.35 2.65 14.44
N ARG A 186 -4.63 2.90 13.33
CA ARG A 186 -4.68 4.18 12.63
C ARG A 186 -5.98 4.37 11.85
N THR A 187 -6.37 5.63 11.66
CA THR A 187 -7.40 6.00 10.69
C THR A 187 -6.76 6.04 9.29
N VAL A 188 -7.33 5.28 8.35
CA VAL A 188 -6.71 5.08 7.03
C VAL A 188 -7.69 5.43 5.93
N ALA A 189 -7.20 6.19 4.95
CA ALA A 189 -7.84 6.33 3.65
C ALA A 189 -7.01 5.67 2.55
N LEU A 190 -7.68 5.04 1.59
CA LEU A 190 -7.10 4.54 0.35
C LEU A 190 -7.74 5.29 -0.82
N LEU A 191 -6.92 6.04 -1.54
CA LEU A 191 -7.27 6.80 -2.73
C LEU A 191 -6.80 6.04 -3.97
N ASP A 192 -7.73 5.67 -4.83
CA ASP A 192 -7.43 5.00 -6.10
C ASP A 192 -7.30 6.05 -7.23
N LEU A 193 -6.08 6.27 -7.69
CA LEU A 193 -5.74 7.11 -8.83
C LEU A 193 -5.25 6.29 -10.03
N ASP A 194 -5.47 4.97 -10.07
CA ASP A 194 -5.34 4.23 -11.32
C ASP A 194 -6.59 4.47 -12.19
N LEU A 195 -6.74 5.71 -12.66
CA LEU A 195 -7.99 6.26 -13.17
C LEU A 195 -8.56 5.55 -14.40
N GLN A 196 -7.73 4.79 -15.13
CA GLN A 196 -8.13 4.05 -16.33
C GLN A 196 -8.47 2.58 -16.05
N SER A 197 -7.93 2.00 -14.96
CA SER A 197 -8.02 0.56 -14.68
C SER A 197 -8.00 0.26 -13.18
N GLY A 198 -8.61 1.12 -12.37
CA GLY A 198 -8.59 1.02 -10.91
C GLY A 198 -9.37 -0.19 -10.41
N ASP A 199 -8.67 -1.12 -9.80
CA ASP A 199 -9.22 -2.41 -9.35
C ASP A 199 -9.41 -2.48 -7.83
N VAL A 200 -9.17 -1.40 -7.07
CA VAL A 200 -9.25 -1.44 -5.59
C VAL A 200 -10.59 -1.99 -5.10
N ALA A 201 -11.69 -1.59 -5.76
CA ALA A 201 -13.03 -2.07 -5.45
C ALA A 201 -13.15 -3.60 -5.61
N SER A 202 -12.54 -4.17 -6.65
CA SER A 202 -12.50 -5.61 -6.94
C SER A 202 -11.69 -6.37 -5.89
N TYR A 203 -10.60 -5.80 -5.37
CA TYR A 203 -9.76 -6.44 -4.34
C TYR A 203 -10.41 -6.47 -2.94
N LEU A 204 -11.48 -5.71 -2.72
CA LEU A 204 -12.19 -5.58 -1.44
C LEU A 204 -13.69 -5.91 -1.53
N ASP A 205 -14.16 -6.44 -2.66
CA ASP A 205 -15.56 -6.78 -2.94
C ASP A 205 -16.54 -5.61 -2.67
N VAL A 206 -16.16 -4.41 -3.13
CA VAL A 206 -16.94 -3.19 -2.92
C VAL A 206 -17.74 -2.82 -4.16
N GLN A 207 -19.06 -2.71 -3.97
CA GLN A 207 -19.95 -2.12 -4.97
C GLN A 207 -20.36 -0.71 -4.54
N PHE A 208 -19.61 0.29 -5.00
CA PHE A 208 -19.89 1.69 -4.70
C PHE A 208 -19.85 2.53 -5.98
N ARG A 209 -20.88 3.36 -6.17
CA ARG A 209 -21.07 4.10 -7.43
C ARG A 209 -20.33 5.41 -7.51
N ARG A 210 -19.95 5.99 -6.37
CA ARG A 210 -19.24 7.27 -6.36
C ARG A 210 -17.74 7.05 -6.43
N SER A 211 -17.06 8.02 -7.05
CA SER A 211 -15.63 7.98 -7.33
C SER A 211 -15.01 9.37 -7.18
N ILE A 212 -13.70 9.46 -7.33
CA ILE A 212 -13.00 10.74 -7.41
C ILE A 212 -13.52 11.63 -8.55
N ALA A 213 -14.08 11.06 -9.62
CA ALA A 213 -14.64 11.84 -10.73
C ALA A 213 -15.87 12.68 -10.31
N ASP A 214 -16.58 12.28 -9.26
CA ASP A 214 -17.71 13.08 -8.76
C ASP A 214 -17.23 14.33 -7.99
N LEU A 215 -15.94 14.40 -7.68
CA LEU A 215 -15.30 15.57 -7.09
C LEU A 215 -14.73 16.53 -8.15
N ALA A 216 -14.61 16.10 -9.41
CA ALA A 216 -13.94 16.89 -10.46
C ALA A 216 -14.66 18.22 -10.74
N ALA A 217 -15.99 18.20 -10.73
CA ALA A 217 -16.84 19.37 -10.94
C ALA A 217 -16.90 20.34 -9.75
N ILE A 218 -16.32 19.97 -8.60
CA ILE A 218 -16.40 20.75 -7.36
C ILE A 218 -15.17 21.66 -7.25
N THR A 219 -15.42 22.96 -7.04
CA THR A 219 -14.35 23.98 -6.95
C THR A 219 -13.59 23.91 -5.63
N ASP A 220 -14.31 23.68 -4.52
CA ASP A 220 -13.74 23.60 -3.18
C ASP A 220 -14.11 22.26 -2.51
N ILE A 221 -13.18 21.31 -2.56
CA ILE A 221 -13.34 19.98 -1.95
C ILE A 221 -13.07 20.11 -0.45
N ASN A 222 -14.12 20.41 0.30
CA ASN A 222 -14.06 20.46 1.76
C ASN A 222 -14.34 19.07 2.39
N PRO A 223 -14.07 18.89 3.71
CA PRO A 223 -14.27 17.61 4.37
C PRO A 223 -15.71 17.08 4.35
N ARG A 224 -16.74 17.94 4.20
CA ARG A 224 -18.14 17.51 4.08
C ARG A 224 -18.44 16.94 2.71
N VAL A 225 -17.97 17.59 1.64
CA VAL A 225 -18.10 17.09 0.27
C VAL A 225 -17.40 15.73 0.13
N LEU A 226 -16.22 15.60 0.74
CA LEU A 226 -15.44 14.37 0.72
C LEU A 226 -16.15 13.21 1.43
N GLN A 227 -16.96 13.47 2.46
CA GLN A 227 -17.71 12.42 3.18
C GLN A 227 -18.66 11.66 2.27
N ASP A 228 -19.27 12.33 1.29
CA ASP A 228 -20.24 11.68 0.40
C ASP A 228 -19.56 10.82 -0.67
N ALA A 229 -18.31 11.11 -1.03
CA ALA A 229 -17.55 10.38 -2.05
C ALA A 229 -16.70 9.25 -1.46
N VAL A 230 -16.43 9.25 -0.15
CA VAL A 230 -15.64 8.22 0.52
C VAL A 230 -16.54 7.10 1.03
N TYR A 231 -16.30 5.88 0.58
CA TYR A 231 -16.95 4.68 1.09
C TYR A 231 -16.21 4.16 2.33
N THR A 232 -16.91 3.93 3.44
CA THR A 232 -16.30 3.30 4.62
C THR A 232 -16.44 1.78 4.52
N HIS A 233 -15.33 1.09 4.30
CA HIS A 233 -15.29 -0.37 4.20
C HIS A 233 -15.46 -1.04 5.57
N GLU A 234 -15.88 -2.31 5.62
CA GLU A 234 -16.10 -3.07 6.87
C GLU A 234 -14.84 -3.21 7.74
N THR A 235 -13.66 -3.13 7.14
CA THR A 235 -12.37 -3.10 7.88
C THR A 235 -12.11 -1.75 8.57
N GLY A 236 -12.90 -0.72 8.25
CA GLY A 236 -12.77 0.66 8.73
C GLY A 236 -11.81 1.53 7.91
N ILE A 237 -11.38 1.07 6.72
CA ILE A 237 -10.65 1.91 5.76
C ILE A 237 -11.65 2.77 4.98
N GLY A 238 -11.35 4.06 4.83
CA GLY A 238 -12.08 4.95 3.90
C GLY A 238 -11.56 4.77 2.48
N LEU A 239 -12.41 4.42 1.54
CA LEU A 239 -12.07 4.21 0.13
C LEU A 239 -12.59 5.36 -0.72
N LEU A 240 -11.71 5.99 -1.50
CA LEU A 240 -12.10 6.87 -2.59
C LEU A 240 -11.64 6.24 -3.90
N LEU A 241 -12.61 5.71 -4.65
CA LEU A 241 -12.37 4.83 -5.79
C LEU A 241 -12.12 5.62 -7.08
N ALA A 242 -11.42 4.97 -8.02
CA ALA A 242 -11.34 5.40 -9.41
C ALA A 242 -12.74 5.32 -10.07
N PRO A 243 -13.00 6.10 -11.14
CA PRO A 243 -14.25 5.98 -11.87
C PRO A 243 -14.40 4.59 -12.51
N ALA A 244 -15.65 4.10 -12.57
CA ALA A 244 -15.95 2.82 -13.24
C ALA A 244 -15.69 2.88 -14.75
N ASP A 245 -15.95 4.05 -15.35
CA ASP A 245 -15.73 4.31 -16.76
C ASP A 245 -14.39 5.08 -16.91
N GLY A 246 -13.37 4.42 -17.49
CA GLY A 246 -12.00 4.91 -17.51
C GLY A 246 -11.80 6.24 -18.26
N GLU A 247 -12.69 6.60 -19.19
CA GLU A 247 -12.64 7.89 -19.89
C GLU A 247 -12.89 9.07 -18.95
N ARG A 248 -13.63 8.87 -17.85
CA ARG A 248 -13.84 9.90 -16.82
C ARG A 248 -12.57 10.19 -16.03
N GLY A 249 -11.56 9.33 -16.13
CA GLY A 249 -10.24 9.58 -15.57
C GLY A 249 -9.58 10.86 -16.09
N GLU A 250 -9.90 11.27 -17.33
CA GLU A 250 -9.38 12.52 -17.93
C GLU A 250 -9.96 13.79 -17.27
N GLU A 251 -11.08 13.67 -16.53
CA GLU A 251 -11.66 14.78 -15.76
C GLU A 251 -10.80 15.13 -14.53
N ILE A 252 -9.93 14.22 -14.09
CA ILE A 252 -9.16 14.36 -12.86
C ILE A 252 -7.88 15.14 -13.13
N THR A 253 -7.95 16.44 -12.86
CA THR A 253 -6.80 17.34 -12.93
C THR A 253 -5.88 17.22 -11.71
N ASP A 254 -4.67 17.77 -11.81
CA ASP A 254 -3.75 17.90 -10.66
C ASP A 254 -4.40 18.69 -9.51
N ARG A 255 -5.19 19.72 -9.80
CA ARG A 255 -5.96 20.47 -8.79
C ARG A 255 -6.86 19.55 -7.97
N VAL A 256 -7.65 18.71 -8.65
CA VAL A 256 -8.60 17.78 -8.00
C VAL A 256 -7.83 16.80 -7.12
N ALA A 257 -6.73 16.24 -7.62
CA ALA A 257 -5.87 15.35 -6.85
C ALA A 257 -5.28 16.04 -5.61
N ARG A 258 -4.70 17.25 -5.76
CA ARG A 258 -4.11 18.01 -4.64
C ARG A 258 -5.13 18.37 -3.56
N GLN A 259 -6.31 18.85 -3.96
CA GLN A 259 -7.39 19.18 -3.02
C GLN A 259 -7.92 17.93 -2.31
N THR A 260 -8.10 16.83 -3.05
CA THR A 260 -8.56 15.55 -2.48
C THR A 260 -7.56 14.98 -1.48
N ILE A 261 -6.27 14.95 -1.83
CA ILE A 261 -5.19 14.49 -0.94
C ILE A 261 -5.09 15.39 0.29
N GLY A 262 -5.14 16.70 0.13
CA GLY A 262 -5.13 17.65 1.26
C GLY A 262 -6.31 17.43 2.21
N ALA A 263 -7.52 17.24 1.68
CA ALA A 263 -8.71 16.97 2.47
C ALA A 263 -8.63 15.61 3.19
N LEU A 264 -8.15 14.56 2.53
CA LEU A 264 -7.91 13.25 3.15
C LEU A 264 -6.83 13.34 4.25
N ARG A 265 -5.71 14.02 3.99
CA ARG A 265 -4.60 14.22 4.93
C ARG A 265 -5.03 14.91 6.22
N SER A 266 -6.05 15.77 6.15
CA SER A 266 -6.60 16.47 7.32
C SER A 266 -7.48 15.59 8.23
N ARG A 267 -7.93 14.42 7.73
CA ARG A 267 -8.93 13.58 8.40
C ARG A 267 -8.41 12.20 8.82
N TYR A 268 -7.41 11.68 8.10
CA TYR A 268 -6.87 10.35 8.31
C TYR A 268 -5.40 10.44 8.72
N ASP A 269 -4.98 9.59 9.65
CA ASP A 269 -3.59 9.47 10.08
C ASP A 269 -2.69 8.98 8.95
N VAL A 270 -3.25 8.18 8.05
CA VAL A 270 -2.56 7.61 6.89
C VAL A 270 -3.44 7.70 5.64
N VAL A 271 -2.88 8.21 4.54
CA VAL A 271 -3.49 8.22 3.21
C VAL A 271 -2.60 7.41 2.25
N LEU A 272 -3.09 6.25 1.83
CA LEU A 272 -2.45 5.43 0.80
C LEU A 272 -3.02 5.83 -0.57
N VAL A 273 -2.16 6.11 -1.54
CA VAL A 273 -2.57 6.45 -2.90
C VAL A 273 -2.09 5.38 -3.86
N ASP A 274 -3.01 4.68 -4.52
CA ASP A 274 -2.69 3.80 -5.64
C ASP A 274 -2.55 4.63 -6.91
N CYS A 275 -1.34 4.74 -7.46
CA CYS A 275 -1.06 5.50 -8.68
C CYS A 275 -1.01 4.61 -9.93
N GLY A 276 -1.30 3.32 -9.82
CA GLY A 276 -1.24 2.40 -10.95
C GLY A 276 0.16 2.36 -11.58
N THR A 277 0.22 2.30 -12.91
CA THR A 277 1.49 2.27 -13.68
C THR A 277 1.74 3.55 -14.50
N TYR A 278 0.68 4.28 -14.86
CA TYR A 278 0.80 5.42 -15.77
C TYR A 278 0.95 6.73 -15.01
N VAL A 279 1.80 7.62 -15.53
CA VAL A 279 1.98 8.97 -14.98
C VAL A 279 1.00 9.90 -15.69
N THR A 280 -0.03 10.32 -14.96
CA THR A 280 -0.98 11.37 -15.32
C THR A 280 -0.68 12.62 -14.51
N THR A 281 -1.35 13.73 -14.79
CA THR A 281 -1.22 14.96 -13.97
C THR A 281 -1.68 14.72 -12.53
N ALA A 282 -2.73 13.92 -12.33
CA ALA A 282 -3.22 13.53 -11.01
C ALA A 282 -2.22 12.65 -10.24
N THR A 283 -1.67 11.59 -10.87
CA THR A 283 -0.71 10.71 -10.19
C THR A 283 0.64 11.41 -9.96
N ALA A 284 1.07 12.29 -10.87
CA ALA A 284 2.23 13.14 -10.67
C ALA A 284 2.07 14.04 -9.44
N ALA A 285 0.93 14.72 -9.30
CA ALA A 285 0.64 15.53 -8.12
C ALA A 285 0.60 14.70 -6.83
N ALA A 286 0.09 13.47 -6.88
CA ALA A 286 0.09 12.58 -5.73
C ALA A 286 1.51 12.15 -5.30
N ILE A 287 2.38 11.82 -6.26
CA ILE A 287 3.78 11.45 -6.00
C ILE A 287 4.59 12.63 -5.46
N GLU A 288 4.33 13.83 -5.99
CA GLU A 288 4.94 15.08 -5.51
C GLU A 288 4.56 15.36 -4.04
N LEU A 289 3.26 15.29 -3.73
CA LEU A 289 2.72 15.58 -2.38
C LEU A 289 2.99 14.49 -1.32
N ALA A 290 3.37 13.28 -1.73
CA ALA A 290 3.52 12.16 -0.79
C ALA A 290 4.70 12.38 0.16
N ASP A 291 4.55 12.03 1.43
CA ASP A 291 5.70 11.99 2.35
C ASP A 291 6.66 10.84 1.95
N GLN A 292 6.10 9.74 1.43
CA GLN A 292 6.87 8.62 0.87
C GLN A 292 6.30 8.17 -0.47
N ALA A 293 7.17 8.01 -1.47
CA ALA A 293 6.81 7.47 -2.78
C ALA A 293 7.45 6.09 -2.98
N LEU A 294 6.61 5.08 -3.22
CA LEU A 294 7.01 3.72 -3.50
C LEU A 294 7.00 3.45 -5.01
N LEU A 295 8.10 2.93 -5.53
CA LEU A 295 8.17 2.42 -6.90
C LEU A 295 8.30 0.89 -6.88
N LEU A 296 7.24 0.19 -7.27
CA LEU A 296 7.19 -1.26 -7.27
C LEU A 296 7.71 -1.85 -8.58
N LEU A 297 8.47 -2.94 -8.48
CA LEU A 297 8.91 -3.72 -9.64
C LEU A 297 9.08 -5.19 -9.30
N THR A 298 9.09 -6.02 -10.34
CA THR A 298 9.50 -7.42 -10.27
C THR A 298 10.98 -7.56 -10.63
N PRO A 299 11.71 -8.58 -10.12
CA PRO A 299 13.14 -8.78 -10.37
C PRO A 299 13.40 -9.36 -11.78
N ASP A 300 12.89 -8.71 -12.82
CA ASP A 300 13.13 -9.03 -14.21
C ASP A 300 13.64 -7.81 -14.98
N VAL A 301 14.34 -8.06 -16.08
CA VAL A 301 15.06 -7.01 -16.84
C VAL A 301 14.10 -5.96 -17.38
N VAL A 302 12.88 -6.35 -17.76
CA VAL A 302 11.90 -5.44 -18.37
C VAL A 302 11.35 -4.49 -17.31
N ALA A 303 10.98 -5.00 -16.14
CA ALA A 303 10.51 -4.21 -15.01
C ALA A 303 11.59 -3.26 -14.47
N VAL A 304 12.84 -3.71 -14.33
CA VAL A 304 13.95 -2.83 -13.88
C VAL A 304 14.23 -1.72 -14.89
N ARG A 305 14.24 -2.02 -16.20
CA ARG A 305 14.40 -0.98 -17.23
C ARG A 305 13.23 0.00 -17.22
N ALA A 306 12.02 -0.48 -16.97
CA ALA A 306 10.84 0.36 -16.85
C ALA A 306 10.92 1.27 -15.62
N ALA A 307 11.36 0.75 -14.47
CA ALA A 307 11.61 1.52 -13.26
C ALA A 307 12.65 2.64 -13.52
N LYS A 308 13.76 2.33 -14.19
CA LYS A 308 14.75 3.35 -14.58
C LYS A 308 14.17 4.45 -15.47
N ARG A 309 13.28 4.10 -16.41
CA ARG A 309 12.59 5.10 -17.24
C ARG A 309 11.64 5.95 -16.41
N MET A 310 10.92 5.34 -15.46
CA MET A 310 10.02 6.04 -14.56
C MET A 310 10.76 7.05 -13.68
N VAL A 311 11.86 6.64 -13.06
CA VAL A 311 12.70 7.54 -12.23
C VAL A 311 13.22 8.71 -13.05
N ARG A 312 13.70 8.46 -14.28
CA ARG A 312 14.14 9.54 -15.19
C ARG A 312 13.00 10.46 -15.62
N LEU A 313 11.78 9.93 -15.75
CA LEU A 313 10.60 10.72 -16.07
C LEU A 313 10.25 11.64 -14.90
N TRP A 314 10.20 11.12 -13.68
CA TRP A 314 9.94 11.91 -12.47
C TRP A 314 10.99 13.00 -12.26
N ASP A 315 12.27 12.68 -12.46
CA ASP A 315 13.36 13.66 -12.38
C ASP A 315 13.20 14.76 -13.44
N ARG A 316 12.98 14.41 -14.71
CA ARG A 316 12.79 15.39 -15.79
C ARG A 316 11.59 16.30 -15.60
N LEU A 317 10.50 15.78 -15.02
CA LEU A 317 9.29 16.54 -14.72
C LEU A 317 9.34 17.23 -13.36
N GLN A 318 10.46 17.11 -12.63
CA GLN A 318 10.65 17.68 -11.29
C GLN A 318 9.56 17.22 -10.29
N ILE A 319 9.05 16.00 -10.47
CA ILE A 319 8.03 15.40 -9.60
C ILE A 319 8.68 14.87 -8.32
N ARG A 320 9.76 14.08 -8.48
CA ARG A 320 10.50 13.48 -7.37
C ARG A 320 11.87 12.98 -7.80
N LYS A 321 12.86 13.11 -6.92
CA LYS A 321 14.23 12.62 -7.16
C LYS A 321 14.37 11.13 -6.86
N ALA A 322 15.41 10.52 -7.43
CA ALA A 322 15.71 9.11 -7.22
C ALA A 322 16.01 8.80 -5.74
N GLU A 323 16.79 9.66 -5.08
CA GLU A 323 17.17 9.48 -3.66
C GLU A 323 15.95 9.54 -2.69
N GLU A 324 14.90 10.24 -3.09
CA GLU A 324 13.64 10.44 -2.35
C GLU A 324 12.57 9.39 -2.68
N THR A 325 12.90 8.44 -3.57
CA THR A 325 12.04 7.34 -3.99
C THR A 325 12.50 6.03 -3.35
N LEU A 326 11.56 5.26 -2.79
CA LEU A 326 11.82 3.93 -2.25
C LEU A 326 11.33 2.86 -3.22
N THR A 327 12.23 2.04 -3.73
CA THR A 327 11.89 0.93 -4.62
C THR A 327 11.58 -0.33 -3.82
N VAL A 328 10.46 -0.98 -4.14
CA VAL A 328 10.02 -2.23 -3.53
C VAL A 328 10.12 -3.34 -4.57
N VAL A 329 10.91 -4.38 -4.26
CA VAL A 329 11.05 -5.55 -5.12
C VAL A 329 9.97 -6.57 -4.75
N ASN A 330 8.96 -6.69 -5.62
CA ASN A 330 7.88 -7.65 -5.51
C ASN A 330 8.19 -8.94 -6.27
N ARG A 331 7.59 -10.05 -5.85
CA ARG A 331 7.79 -11.40 -6.43
C ARG A 331 9.27 -11.80 -6.48
N ASN A 332 9.99 -11.50 -5.41
CA ASN A 332 11.36 -11.94 -5.24
C ASN A 332 11.41 -13.41 -4.79
N GLY A 333 12.25 -14.22 -5.41
CA GLY A 333 12.35 -15.65 -5.12
C GLY A 333 13.80 -16.11 -5.12
N LYS A 334 14.06 -17.32 -4.61
CA LYS A 334 15.42 -17.89 -4.54
C LYS A 334 16.10 -18.03 -5.90
N GLY A 335 15.34 -18.08 -6.99
CA GLY A 335 15.83 -18.13 -8.37
C GLY A 335 15.90 -16.77 -9.08
N ALA A 336 15.68 -15.65 -8.39
CA ALA A 336 15.75 -14.34 -9.01
C ALA A 336 17.21 -13.98 -9.35
N GLU A 337 17.54 -13.91 -10.64
CA GLU A 337 18.88 -13.50 -11.09
C GLU A 337 19.16 -12.03 -10.78
N ILE A 338 18.12 -11.19 -10.81
CA ILE A 338 18.22 -9.77 -10.49
C ILE A 338 18.08 -9.59 -8.98
N GLN A 339 19.19 -9.21 -8.35
CA GLN A 339 19.24 -8.92 -6.92
C GLN A 339 18.86 -7.47 -6.61
N PRO A 340 18.31 -7.17 -5.42
CA PRO A 340 17.96 -5.80 -4.99
C PRO A 340 19.10 -4.78 -5.14
N SER A 341 20.36 -5.18 -4.91
CA SER A 341 21.53 -4.32 -5.07
C SER A 341 21.80 -3.90 -6.52
N LEU A 342 21.44 -4.75 -7.49
CA LEU A 342 21.50 -4.40 -8.90
C LEU A 342 20.38 -3.41 -9.24
N VAL A 343 19.18 -3.61 -8.69
CA VAL A 343 18.06 -2.69 -8.84
C VAL A 343 18.46 -1.29 -8.39
N GLU A 344 18.94 -1.15 -7.15
CA GLU A 344 19.43 0.11 -6.57
C GLU A 344 20.45 0.81 -7.48
N ARG A 345 21.44 0.06 -8.00
CA ARG A 345 22.46 0.62 -8.90
C ARG A 345 21.88 1.10 -10.23
N VAL A 346 20.88 0.41 -10.76
CA VAL A 346 20.31 0.70 -12.09
C VAL A 346 19.31 1.86 -12.03
N THR A 347 18.50 1.92 -10.98
CA THR A 347 17.48 2.96 -10.78
C THR A 347 18.03 4.20 -10.10
N GLY A 348 19.07 4.06 -9.26
CA GLY A 348 19.59 5.13 -8.41
C GLY A 348 18.71 5.45 -7.20
N THR A 349 17.69 4.63 -6.96
CA THR A 349 16.74 4.77 -5.85
C THR A 349 17.17 3.95 -4.65
N ARG A 350 16.74 4.35 -3.45
CA ARG A 350 16.87 3.48 -2.27
C ARG A 350 15.97 2.27 -2.45
N VAL A 351 16.43 1.09 -2.05
CA VAL A 351 15.62 -0.14 -2.11
C VAL A 351 15.18 -0.55 -0.71
N ALA A 352 13.90 -0.89 -0.55
CA ALA A 352 13.36 -1.36 0.72
C ALA A 352 14.08 -2.63 1.18
N ARG A 353 14.32 -2.74 2.50
CA ARG A 353 14.95 -3.93 3.08
C ARG A 353 14.06 -5.14 2.94
N THR A 354 12.76 -4.93 3.05
CA THR A 354 11.75 -5.96 2.90
C THR A 354 11.43 -6.21 1.43
N THR A 355 11.70 -7.41 0.93
CA THR A 355 11.24 -7.86 -0.39
C THR A 355 10.00 -8.75 -0.26
N VAL A 356 9.09 -8.68 -1.23
CA VAL A 356 7.85 -9.48 -1.21
C VAL A 356 8.07 -10.78 -1.98
N PRO A 357 7.76 -11.96 -1.40
CA PRO A 357 8.07 -13.25 -2.02
C PRO A 357 7.20 -13.56 -3.25
N ALA A 358 7.73 -14.36 -4.17
CA ALA A 358 7.01 -14.88 -5.33
C ALA A 358 6.05 -16.05 -4.97
N ALA A 359 5.02 -15.78 -4.16
CA ALA A 359 4.09 -16.80 -3.66
C ALA A 359 2.64 -16.60 -4.15
N PHE A 360 2.45 -16.60 -5.48
CA PHE A 360 1.13 -16.35 -6.11
C PHE A 360 0.02 -17.30 -5.63
N LYS A 361 0.34 -18.58 -5.38
CA LYS A 361 -0.62 -19.57 -4.89
C LYS A 361 -1.29 -19.18 -3.57
N GLU A 362 -0.59 -18.44 -2.71
CA GLU A 362 -1.14 -17.97 -1.44
C GLU A 362 -2.19 -16.86 -1.64
N LEU A 363 -2.09 -16.11 -2.74
CA LEU A 363 -2.94 -14.96 -3.03
C LEU A 363 -4.22 -15.36 -3.78
N GLN A 364 -4.15 -16.41 -4.60
CA GLN A 364 -5.17 -16.77 -5.57
C GLN A 364 -6.58 -16.82 -4.95
N GLY A 365 -6.76 -17.53 -3.84
CA GLY A 365 -8.08 -17.65 -3.20
C GLY A 365 -8.64 -16.31 -2.70
N ALA A 366 -7.79 -15.41 -2.19
CA ALA A 366 -8.22 -14.10 -1.70
C ALA A 366 -8.51 -13.12 -2.85
N VAL A 367 -7.70 -13.16 -3.91
CA VAL A 367 -7.89 -12.33 -5.11
C VAL A 367 -9.14 -12.76 -5.88
N ASP A 368 -9.32 -14.06 -6.13
CA ASP A 368 -10.47 -14.60 -6.87
C ASP A 368 -11.80 -14.33 -6.15
N ALA A 369 -11.76 -14.30 -4.81
CA ALA A 369 -12.92 -13.96 -3.99
C ALA A 369 -13.13 -12.45 -3.81
N GLY A 370 -12.18 -11.60 -4.24
CA GLY A 370 -12.21 -10.16 -3.99
C GLY A 370 -12.08 -9.78 -2.51
N ARG A 371 -11.54 -10.66 -1.66
CA ARG A 371 -11.47 -10.45 -0.21
C ARG A 371 -10.04 -10.46 0.30
N MET A 372 -9.25 -9.46 -0.09
CA MET A 372 -7.86 -9.35 0.38
C MET A 372 -7.72 -9.15 1.88
N GLN A 373 -8.76 -8.64 2.55
CA GLN A 373 -8.83 -8.55 4.01
C GLN A 373 -8.70 -9.92 4.68
N ASP A 374 -9.11 -10.98 3.99
CA ASP A 374 -9.15 -12.35 4.51
C ASP A 374 -7.90 -13.18 4.16
N LEU A 375 -6.90 -12.57 3.53
CA LEU A 375 -5.64 -13.25 3.24
C LEU A 375 -5.03 -13.84 4.53
N ASP A 376 -4.66 -15.13 4.49
CA ASP A 376 -4.19 -15.86 5.67
C ASP A 376 -3.01 -15.14 6.35
N SER A 377 -3.06 -14.99 7.67
CA SER A 377 -1.97 -14.49 8.51
C SER A 377 -0.63 -15.23 8.34
N LYS A 378 -0.67 -16.49 7.90
CA LYS A 378 0.51 -17.32 7.60
C LYS A 378 1.06 -17.10 6.19
N SER A 379 0.36 -16.33 5.35
CA SER A 379 0.86 -15.98 4.01
C SER A 379 2.17 -15.22 4.15
N THR A 380 3.19 -15.73 3.46
CA THR A 380 4.50 -15.09 3.39
C THR A 380 4.41 -13.74 2.67
N VAL A 381 3.51 -13.61 1.68
CA VAL A 381 3.23 -12.32 1.02
C VAL A 381 2.65 -11.32 2.00
N LYS A 382 1.63 -11.71 2.78
CA LYS A 382 1.01 -10.83 3.78
C LYS A 382 2.02 -10.37 4.82
N GLN A 383 2.78 -11.31 5.38
CA GLN A 383 3.81 -11.00 6.38
C GLN A 383 4.88 -10.04 5.85
N SER A 384 5.35 -10.23 4.62
CA SER A 384 6.30 -9.31 3.99
C SER A 384 5.70 -7.93 3.73
N LEU A 385 4.45 -7.83 3.27
CA LEU A 385 3.79 -6.53 3.06
C LEU A 385 3.53 -5.80 4.38
N TRP A 386 3.20 -6.52 5.45
CA TRP A 386 3.01 -5.93 6.77
C TRP A 386 4.34 -5.55 7.44
N ALA A 387 5.41 -6.32 7.19
CA ALA A 387 6.76 -5.93 7.58
C ALA A 387 7.23 -4.68 6.83
N LEU A 388 6.91 -4.57 5.54
CA LEU A 388 7.12 -3.35 4.75
C LEU A 388 6.34 -2.17 5.36
N ALA A 389 5.08 -2.36 5.76
CA ALA A 389 4.31 -1.31 6.45
C ALA A 389 5.01 -0.84 7.75
N GLY A 390 5.61 -1.75 8.51
CA GLY A 390 6.45 -1.40 9.66
C GLY A 390 7.71 -0.62 9.28
N GLU A 391 8.39 -1.01 8.19
CA GLU A 391 9.56 -0.28 7.66
C GLU A 391 9.20 1.15 7.22
N LEU A 392 7.98 1.37 6.73
CA LEU A 392 7.45 2.67 6.31
C LEU A 392 6.95 3.54 7.48
N GLY A 393 6.87 2.98 8.70
CA GLY A 393 6.33 3.67 9.88
C GLY A 393 4.80 3.71 9.93
N LEU A 394 4.11 2.85 9.18
CA LEU A 394 2.64 2.77 9.13
C LEU A 394 2.04 1.93 10.27
N VAL A 395 2.87 1.11 10.92
CA VAL A 395 2.48 0.21 12.01
C VAL A 395 3.28 0.58 13.24
N ASP A 396 2.58 0.87 14.35
CA ASP A 396 3.24 1.11 15.63
C ASP A 396 3.80 -0.21 16.18
N THR A 397 5.09 -0.20 16.49
CA THR A 397 5.88 -1.41 16.82
C THR A 397 5.42 -2.09 18.11
N GLU A 398 4.55 -1.46 18.91
CA GLU A 398 4.00 -2.00 20.15
C GLU A 398 2.73 -2.86 19.95
N SER A 399 1.95 -2.63 18.89
CA SER A 399 0.66 -3.32 18.68
C SER A 399 0.79 -4.76 18.16
N ALA A 400 1.98 -5.16 17.68
CA ALA A 400 2.24 -6.54 17.23
C ALA A 400 2.29 -7.56 18.38
N ALA A 401 2.38 -7.13 19.65
CA ALA A 401 2.46 -8.01 20.82
C ALA A 401 1.10 -8.32 21.49
N GLY A 402 -0.02 -7.77 20.97
CA GLY A 402 -1.33 -7.83 21.62
C GLY A 402 -2.18 -9.07 21.32
N ALA A 403 -1.89 -9.83 20.25
CA ALA A 403 -2.70 -10.97 19.83
C ALA A 403 -2.08 -12.31 20.25
N GLY A 404 -2.01 -12.58 21.56
CA GLY A 404 -1.64 -13.92 22.03
C GLY A 404 -1.06 -13.97 23.44
N LYS A 405 -1.86 -13.71 24.47
CA LYS A 405 -1.51 -14.11 25.85
C LYS A 405 -2.68 -14.81 26.54
N ARG A 406 -2.61 -16.15 26.58
CA ARG A 406 -3.13 -16.99 27.66
C ARG A 406 -2.07 -18.03 28.04
N GLY A 407 -1.76 -18.10 29.33
CA GLY A 407 -0.97 -19.17 29.95
C GLY A 407 0.48 -18.80 30.24
N GLY A 408 0.78 -18.45 31.50
CA GLY A 408 2.10 -18.00 31.94
C GLY A 408 3.09 -19.10 32.31
N LEU A 409 4.36 -18.74 32.43
CA LEU A 409 5.13 -18.81 33.67
C LEU A 409 6.42 -18.01 33.51
N THR A 410 6.79 -17.29 34.56
CA THR A 410 8.00 -16.50 34.70
C THR A 410 9.28 -17.35 34.59
N LEU A 411 10.29 -16.91 33.82
CA LEU A 411 11.69 -17.00 34.25
C LEU A 411 12.63 -16.08 33.43
N ARG A 412 13.20 -15.09 34.13
CA ARG A 412 14.62 -14.68 34.14
C ARG A 412 15.33 -14.43 32.80
N LYS A 413 15.63 -13.13 32.61
CA LYS A 413 16.69 -12.54 31.77
C LYS A 413 17.92 -13.44 31.64
N ARG A 414 18.21 -13.90 30.42
CA ARG A 414 19.51 -14.46 30.05
C ARG A 414 19.86 -14.03 28.63
N THR A 415 20.87 -13.19 28.54
CA THR A 415 21.65 -12.85 27.35
C THR A 415 22.20 -14.12 26.71
N GLY A 416 21.95 -14.33 25.40
CA GLY A 416 22.69 -15.31 24.60
C GLY A 416 21.91 -15.95 23.45
N GLY A 417 22.20 -15.51 22.22
CA GLY A 417 22.37 -16.38 21.04
C GLY A 417 21.12 -16.84 20.28
N ASP A 418 20.94 -16.25 19.10
CA ASP A 418 20.02 -16.66 18.01
C ASP A 418 20.38 -18.02 17.35
N ARG A 419 20.82 -19.02 18.11
CA ARG A 419 21.16 -20.36 17.58
C ARG A 419 20.20 -21.48 17.98
N GLY A 420 19.16 -21.20 18.77
CA GLY A 420 18.28 -22.24 19.35
C GLY A 420 16.98 -22.54 18.60
N ALA A 421 16.47 -21.64 17.76
CA ALA A 421 15.17 -21.83 17.11
C ALA A 421 15.23 -22.73 15.87
N VAL A 422 16.32 -22.65 15.10
CA VAL A 422 16.52 -23.48 13.89
C VAL A 422 16.75 -24.95 14.23
N THR A 423 17.26 -25.26 15.43
CA THR A 423 17.57 -26.64 15.82
C THR A 423 16.32 -27.46 16.19
N LEU A 424 15.24 -26.83 16.66
CA LEU A 424 14.01 -27.55 17.04
C LEU A 424 13.12 -27.91 15.84
N GLU A 425 13.04 -27.06 14.82
CA GLU A 425 12.26 -27.38 13.61
C GLU A 425 12.95 -28.41 12.71
N PHE A 426 14.29 -28.39 12.66
CA PHE A 426 15.06 -29.44 11.96
C PHE A 426 14.95 -30.81 12.64
N ALA A 427 14.86 -30.87 13.97
CA ALA A 427 14.80 -32.15 14.70
C ALA A 427 13.49 -32.92 14.45
N GLY A 428 12.38 -32.24 14.18
CA GLY A 428 11.09 -32.88 13.89
C GLY A 428 10.88 -33.19 12.41
N MET A 429 11.27 -32.27 11.53
CA MET A 429 10.98 -32.40 10.10
C MET A 429 11.97 -33.32 9.37
N PHE A 430 13.24 -33.36 9.79
CA PHE A 430 14.26 -34.22 9.20
C PHE A 430 13.94 -35.72 9.29
N PRO A 431 13.58 -36.30 10.45
CA PRO A 431 13.18 -37.71 10.52
C PRO A 431 11.90 -38.01 9.74
N LEU A 432 10.97 -37.05 9.64
CA LEU A 432 9.75 -37.19 8.83
C LEU A 432 10.08 -37.27 7.33
N ILE A 433 10.98 -36.40 6.85
CA ILE A 433 11.44 -36.42 5.45
C ILE A 433 12.17 -37.73 5.14
N LEU A 434 13.05 -38.20 6.03
CA LEU A 434 13.74 -39.48 5.87
C LEU A 434 12.76 -40.66 5.87
N ALA A 435 11.71 -40.62 6.70
CA ALA A 435 10.67 -41.65 6.70
C ALA A 435 9.88 -41.67 5.39
N VAL A 436 9.46 -40.50 4.89
CA VAL A 436 8.75 -40.39 3.60
C VAL A 436 9.63 -40.85 2.44
N MET A 437 10.89 -40.44 2.42
CA MET A 437 11.84 -40.87 1.37
C MET A 437 12.12 -42.37 1.44
N GLY A 438 12.20 -42.95 2.65
CA GLY A 438 12.28 -44.38 2.86
C GLY A 438 11.07 -45.13 2.32
N ILE A 439 9.85 -44.63 2.57
CA ILE A 439 8.61 -45.22 2.03
C ILE A 439 8.59 -45.19 0.50
N LEU A 440 8.92 -44.04 -0.10
CA LEU A 440 8.97 -43.91 -1.56
C LEU A 440 10.01 -44.86 -2.18
N TRP A 441 11.17 -44.98 -1.55
CA TRP A 441 12.22 -45.92 -1.98
C TRP A 441 11.76 -47.38 -1.86
N GLN A 442 11.02 -47.73 -0.80
CA GLN A 442 10.44 -49.07 -0.64
C GLN A 442 9.40 -49.39 -1.72
N CYS A 443 8.53 -48.44 -2.08
CA CYS A 443 7.60 -48.62 -3.19
C CYS A 443 8.33 -48.85 -4.52
N ALA A 444 9.43 -48.11 -4.76
CA ALA A 444 10.25 -48.29 -5.94
C ALA A 444 10.94 -49.67 -5.98
N LEU A 445 11.51 -50.12 -4.87
CA LEU A 445 12.14 -51.44 -4.76
C LEU A 445 11.12 -52.59 -4.92
N TYR A 446 9.91 -52.43 -4.40
CA TYR A 446 8.83 -53.40 -4.61
C TYR A 446 8.49 -53.52 -6.10
N GLY A 447 8.26 -52.39 -6.78
CA GLY A 447 7.96 -52.38 -8.22
C GLY A 447 9.11 -52.94 -9.06
N TYR A 448 10.35 -52.63 -8.69
CA TYR A 448 11.53 -53.18 -9.36
C TYR A 448 11.63 -54.70 -9.16
N THR A 449 11.44 -55.19 -7.93
CA THR A 449 11.46 -56.63 -7.62
C THR A 449 10.36 -57.38 -8.38
N PHE A 450 9.17 -56.80 -8.51
CA PHE A 450 8.07 -57.38 -9.31
C PHE A 450 8.44 -57.52 -10.78
N SER A 451 8.98 -56.45 -11.38
CA SER A 451 9.44 -56.50 -12.77
C SER A 451 10.55 -57.53 -12.99
N LEU A 452 11.41 -57.70 -11.98
CA LEU A 452 12.59 -58.55 -12.07
C LEU A 452 12.25 -60.03 -11.87
N ALA A 453 11.36 -60.35 -10.92
CA ALA A 453 10.81 -61.69 -10.72
C ALA A 453 10.02 -62.17 -11.95
N GLY A 454 9.19 -61.28 -12.54
CA GLY A 454 8.46 -61.58 -13.77
C GLY A 454 9.38 -61.88 -14.95
N ASN A 455 10.39 -61.04 -15.19
CA ASN A 455 11.35 -61.26 -16.29
C ASN A 455 12.20 -62.53 -16.09
N ALA A 456 12.57 -62.83 -14.83
CA ALA A 456 13.28 -64.07 -14.52
C ALA A 456 12.41 -65.32 -14.74
N ALA A 457 11.11 -65.26 -14.40
CA ALA A 457 10.16 -66.33 -14.65
C ALA A 457 9.97 -66.57 -16.16
N ASP A 458 9.76 -65.51 -16.95
CA ASP A 458 9.61 -65.59 -18.41
C ASP A 458 10.80 -66.31 -19.08
N GLU A 459 12.02 -65.91 -18.70
CA GLU A 459 13.22 -66.48 -19.31
C GLU A 459 13.49 -67.91 -18.81
N ALA A 460 13.14 -68.21 -17.57
CA ALA A 460 13.21 -69.56 -17.02
C ALA A 460 12.27 -70.53 -17.76
N ALA A 461 11.02 -70.12 -18.01
CA ALA A 461 10.05 -70.91 -18.77
C ALA A 461 10.50 -71.16 -20.21
N ARG A 462 11.11 -70.15 -20.87
CA ARG A 462 11.71 -70.28 -22.21
C ARG A 462 12.88 -71.25 -22.23
N ALA A 463 13.81 -71.12 -21.28
CA ALA A 463 14.97 -71.99 -21.18
C ALA A 463 14.57 -73.45 -20.92
N ALA A 464 13.57 -73.68 -20.04
CA ALA A 464 13.02 -75.00 -19.77
C ALA A 464 12.44 -75.64 -21.05
N THR A 465 11.64 -74.87 -21.79
CA THR A 465 11.02 -75.31 -23.05
C THR A 465 12.07 -75.66 -24.11
N ALA A 466 13.13 -74.85 -24.24
CA ALA A 466 14.21 -75.09 -25.19
C ALA A 466 15.05 -76.32 -24.82
N ALA A 467 15.40 -76.48 -23.55
CA ALA A 467 16.16 -77.63 -23.05
C ALA A 467 15.36 -78.94 -23.18
N TYR A 468 14.05 -78.91 -22.90
CA TYR A 468 13.16 -80.04 -23.11
C TYR A 468 13.14 -80.48 -24.59
N ALA A 469 13.04 -79.53 -25.52
CA ALA A 469 13.09 -79.82 -26.96
C ALA A 469 14.43 -80.40 -27.43
N ALA A 470 15.53 -80.06 -26.75
CA ALA A 470 16.87 -80.58 -27.03
C ALA A 470 17.19 -81.93 -26.35
N GLY A 471 16.28 -82.45 -25.50
CA GLY A 471 16.52 -83.66 -24.71
C GLY A 471 17.48 -83.46 -23.54
N GLU A 472 17.66 -82.22 -23.10
CA GLU A 472 18.51 -81.82 -21.97
C GLU A 472 17.67 -81.66 -20.68
N GLY A 473 18.34 -81.48 -19.54
CA GLY A 473 17.68 -81.34 -18.24
C GLY A 473 16.91 -80.02 -18.09
N ALA A 474 15.63 -80.01 -18.46
CA ALA A 474 14.76 -78.84 -18.47
C ALA A 474 14.65 -78.12 -17.12
N GLU A 475 14.53 -78.85 -16.00
CA GLU A 475 14.49 -78.27 -14.65
C GLU A 475 15.80 -77.54 -14.29
N ALA A 476 16.95 -78.13 -14.67
CA ALA A 476 18.25 -77.55 -14.41
C ALA A 476 18.48 -76.28 -15.26
N ALA A 477 18.07 -76.31 -16.53
CA ALA A 477 18.12 -75.15 -17.42
C ALA A 477 17.21 -74.01 -16.94
N CYS A 478 16.00 -74.34 -16.48
CA CYS A 478 15.05 -73.39 -15.89
C CYS A 478 15.64 -72.68 -14.67
N ALA A 479 16.15 -73.45 -13.71
CA ALA A 479 16.72 -72.91 -12.48
C ALA A 479 18.04 -72.14 -12.70
N ALA A 480 18.78 -72.44 -13.77
CA ALA A 480 19.98 -71.70 -14.14
C ALA A 480 19.61 -70.34 -14.77
N ALA A 481 18.70 -70.34 -15.75
CA ALA A 481 18.24 -69.13 -16.43
C ALA A 481 17.56 -68.14 -15.46
N ALA A 482 16.70 -68.64 -14.57
CA ALA A 482 16.08 -67.81 -13.53
C ALA A 482 17.14 -67.07 -12.69
N ARG A 483 18.20 -67.77 -12.25
CA ARG A 483 19.25 -67.18 -11.40
C ARG A 483 20.20 -66.25 -12.16
N GLU A 484 20.42 -66.47 -13.44
CA GLU A 484 21.24 -65.60 -14.29
C GLU A 484 20.62 -64.20 -14.42
N HIS A 485 19.29 -64.14 -14.49
CA HIS A 485 18.55 -62.88 -14.62
C HIS A 485 18.22 -62.20 -13.28
N LEU A 486 18.69 -62.74 -12.15
CA LEU A 486 18.57 -62.13 -10.83
C LEU A 486 19.88 -61.43 -10.40
N PRO A 487 19.88 -60.12 -10.13
CA PRO A 487 21.04 -59.42 -9.56
C PRO A 487 21.42 -59.98 -8.19
N SER A 488 22.66 -59.69 -7.76
CA SER A 488 23.24 -60.23 -6.52
C SER A 488 22.39 -60.03 -5.25
N ALA A 489 21.65 -58.94 -5.16
CA ALA A 489 20.78 -58.65 -4.02
C ALA A 489 19.49 -59.52 -3.97
N TRP A 490 19.15 -60.24 -5.05
CA TRP A 490 17.98 -61.13 -5.14
C TRP A 490 18.34 -62.61 -5.40
N GLN A 491 19.62 -62.97 -5.32
CA GLN A 491 20.09 -64.36 -5.56
C GLN A 491 19.51 -65.40 -4.57
N GLY A 492 18.93 -64.95 -3.45
CA GLY A 492 18.22 -65.80 -2.49
C GLY A 492 16.76 -66.11 -2.85
N ALA A 493 16.28 -65.72 -4.05
CA ALA A 493 14.93 -66.02 -4.51
C ALA A 493 14.70 -67.53 -4.66
N ALA A 494 13.51 -68.00 -4.26
CA ALA A 494 13.11 -69.37 -4.50
C ALA A 494 12.62 -69.50 -5.96
N VAL A 495 13.13 -70.51 -6.66
CA VAL A 495 12.74 -70.79 -8.04
C VAL A 495 12.20 -72.21 -8.09
N SER A 496 10.97 -72.36 -8.58
CA SER A 496 10.37 -73.66 -8.85
C SER A 496 9.87 -73.73 -10.28
N CYS A 497 10.22 -74.81 -10.96
CA CYS A 497 9.79 -75.05 -12.32
C CYS A 497 9.03 -76.37 -12.36
N THR A 498 7.86 -76.35 -12.98
CA THR A 498 6.96 -77.52 -13.04
C THR A 498 6.54 -77.81 -14.47
N ASP A 499 6.58 -79.10 -14.82
CA ASP A 499 6.02 -79.60 -16.07
C ASP A 499 4.50 -79.81 -15.91
N GLU A 500 3.71 -79.06 -16.67
CA GLU A 500 2.25 -79.24 -16.78
C GLU A 500 1.86 -79.95 -18.10
N GLY A 501 2.75 -80.77 -18.65
CA GLY A 501 2.51 -81.68 -19.76
C GLY A 501 2.60 -81.04 -21.15
N THR A 502 1.91 -79.92 -21.40
CA THR A 502 2.01 -79.18 -22.67
C THR A 502 2.81 -77.89 -22.58
N VAL A 503 3.09 -77.43 -21.35
CA VAL A 503 3.80 -76.17 -21.06
C VAL A 503 4.64 -76.33 -19.80
N TRP A 504 5.78 -75.63 -19.77
CA TRP A 504 6.60 -75.45 -18.57
C TRP A 504 6.16 -74.17 -17.88
N LYS A 505 5.91 -74.24 -16.57
CA LYS A 505 5.68 -73.07 -15.73
C LYS A 505 6.88 -72.78 -14.85
N ALA A 506 7.21 -71.51 -14.71
CA ALA A 506 8.25 -71.04 -13.80
C ALA A 506 7.66 -70.09 -12.76
N HIS A 507 7.93 -70.38 -11.49
CA HIS A 507 7.63 -69.48 -10.37
C HIS A 507 8.94 -68.99 -9.75
N VAL A 508 9.01 -67.67 -9.55
CA VAL A 508 10.14 -66.99 -8.91
C VAL A 508 9.62 -66.15 -7.76
N ASP A 509 9.93 -66.57 -6.53
CA ASP A 509 9.59 -65.85 -5.31
C ASP A 509 10.79 -65.05 -4.83
N ALA A 510 10.74 -63.74 -5.04
CA ALA A 510 11.84 -62.82 -4.77
C ALA A 510 11.54 -61.95 -3.54
N LYS A 511 12.47 -61.94 -2.58
CA LYS A 511 12.38 -61.07 -1.40
C LYS A 511 12.75 -59.63 -1.75
N VAL A 512 11.93 -58.67 -1.36
CA VAL A 512 12.22 -57.24 -1.56
C VAL A 512 13.29 -56.78 -0.56
N PRO A 513 14.45 -56.26 -1.00
CA PRO A 513 15.49 -55.77 -0.10
C PRO A 513 15.00 -54.56 0.67
N LEU A 514 15.22 -54.54 1.99
CA LEU A 514 14.80 -53.44 2.85
C LEU A 514 15.91 -52.38 2.96
N PHE A 515 15.49 -51.12 3.01
CA PHE A 515 16.37 -49.95 3.08
C PHE A 515 16.87 -49.69 4.52
N PHE A 516 16.20 -50.26 5.53
CA PHE A 516 16.58 -50.11 6.94
C PHE A 516 17.09 -51.43 7.51
N PRO A 517 18.38 -51.51 7.93
CA PRO A 517 18.92 -52.71 8.56
C PRO A 517 18.22 -52.96 9.92
N GLY A 518 17.61 -54.13 10.07
CA GLY A 518 17.00 -54.59 11.34
C GLY A 518 15.47 -54.65 11.39
N VAL A 519 14.77 -54.25 10.32
CA VAL A 519 13.32 -54.49 10.15
C VAL A 519 13.19 -55.59 9.10
N ASP A 520 12.59 -56.74 9.43
CA ASP A 520 12.24 -57.77 8.46
C ASP A 520 10.72 -57.72 8.27
N THR A 521 10.26 -57.17 7.15
CA THR A 521 8.83 -57.09 6.83
C THR A 521 8.31 -58.33 6.13
N GLY A 522 9.19 -59.27 5.73
CA GLY A 522 8.79 -60.51 5.05
C GLY A 522 8.08 -60.31 3.70
N TRP A 523 8.33 -59.19 3.01
CA TRP A 523 7.66 -58.89 1.74
C TRP A 523 8.27 -59.70 0.59
N GLU A 524 7.52 -60.67 0.11
CA GLU A 524 7.84 -61.52 -1.04
C GLU A 524 7.01 -61.10 -2.24
N VAL A 525 7.63 -61.15 -3.41
CA VAL A 525 7.00 -60.83 -4.69
C VAL A 525 7.15 -62.03 -5.61
N ASN A 526 6.03 -62.45 -6.19
CA ASN A 526 5.95 -63.67 -6.98
C ASN A 526 5.85 -63.31 -8.46
N GLY A 527 6.79 -63.81 -9.25
CA GLY A 527 6.70 -63.84 -10.71
C GLY A 527 6.26 -65.23 -11.17
N GLU A 528 5.33 -65.28 -12.11
CA GLU A 528 4.83 -66.53 -12.72
C GLU A 528 4.78 -66.33 -14.25
N ALA A 529 5.27 -67.33 -14.99
CA ALA A 529 5.28 -67.35 -16.45
C ALA A 529 5.02 -68.76 -16.99
#